data_AF-A0A9X8ZY32-F1
#
_entry.id   AF-A0A9X8ZY32-F1
#
_cell.length_a   1.000
_cell.length_b   1.000
_cell.length_c   1.000
_cell.angle_alpha   90.00
_cell.angle_beta   90.00
_cell.angle_gamma   90.00
#
_symmetry.space_group_name_H-M   'P 1'
#
loop_
_entity.id
_entity.type
_entity.pdbx_description
1 polymer ?
#
loop_
_entity_poly.entity_id
_entity_poly.type
_entity_poly.pdbx_seq_one_letter_code
_entity_poly.pdbx_strand_id
1 'polypeptide(L)' 'TGIVTSSEKRTELMRLFSKYNVPIIEDGFNEELRYSGSHLAPLLTFAGAGNNVIYISSFSKVLFPGLRVGWIIA' A
#
# COMPACT_ATOMS: atom_id res chain seq x y z
N THR A 1 -1.85 14.56 -5.30
CA THR A 1 -0.57 15.27 -5.02
C THR A 1 0.65 14.53 -5.56
N GLY A 2 0.57 13.22 -5.87
CA GLY A 2 1.71 12.47 -6.42
C GLY A 2 2.88 12.31 -5.45
N ILE A 3 2.66 12.64 -4.18
CA ILE A 3 3.68 12.57 -3.14
C ILE A 3 3.90 11.11 -2.75
N VAL A 4 5.16 10.72 -2.72
CA VAL A 4 5.58 9.38 -2.34
C VAL A 4 6.20 9.43 -0.95
N THR A 5 5.67 8.64 -0.01
CA THR A 5 6.20 8.54 1.35
C THR A 5 7.53 7.78 1.36
N SER A 6 8.53 8.31 2.08
CA SER A 6 9.83 7.63 2.24
C SER A 6 9.71 6.35 3.07
N SER A 7 10.64 5.43 2.91
CA SER A 7 10.67 4.17 3.66
C SER A 7 10.77 4.41 5.17
N GLU A 8 11.55 5.40 5.61
CA GLU A 8 11.73 5.75 7.02
C GLU A 8 10.39 6.20 7.64
N LYS A 9 9.64 7.02 6.90
CA LYS A 9 8.33 7.51 7.36
C LYS A 9 7.28 6.40 7.39
N ARG A 10 7.35 5.42 6.48
CA ARG A 10 6.49 4.22 6.49
C ARG A 10 6.78 3.35 7.70
N THR A 11 8.06 3.11 8.02
CA THR A 11 8.45 2.37 9.23
C THR A 11 7.95 3.06 10.50
N GLU A 12 8.08 4.38 10.60
CA GLU A 12 7.61 5.12 11.77
C GLU A 12 6.08 5.13 11.88
N LEU A 13 5.36 5.23 10.75
CA LEU A 13 3.91 5.05 10.71
C LEU A 13 3.52 3.65 11.22
N MET A 14 4.15 2.59 10.71
CA MET A 14 3.84 1.23 11.17
C MET A 14 4.08 1.07 12.67
N ARG A 15 5.19 1.59 13.20
CA ARG A 15 5.48 1.55 14.63
C ARG A 15 4.39 2.25 15.45
N LEU A 16 3.93 3.42 15.00
CA LEU A 16 2.90 4.20 15.69
C LEU A 16 1.56 3.49 15.69
N PHE A 17 1.09 3.04 14.53
CA PHE A 17 -0.22 2.40 14.39
C PHE A 17 -0.27 1.05 15.09
N SER A 18 0.81 0.26 15.02
CA SER A 18 0.94 -0.98 15.80
C SER A 18 0.92 -0.73 17.31
N LYS A 19 1.54 0.35 17.80
CA LYS A 19 1.52 0.71 19.24
C LYS A 19 0.10 0.97 19.76
N TYR A 20 -0.77 1.53 18.92
CA TYR A 20 -2.14 1.89 19.30
C TYR A 20 -3.20 0.90 18.78
N ASN A 21 -2.79 -0.23 18.20
CA ASN A 21 -3.69 -1.22 17.57
C ASN A 21 -4.68 -0.59 16.57
N VAL A 22 -4.21 0.41 15.81
CA VAL A 22 -5.02 1.07 14.79
C VAL A 22 -4.81 0.35 13.45
N PRO A 23 -5.87 -0.18 12.81
CA PRO A 23 -5.76 -0.79 11.49
C PRO A 23 -5.51 0.28 10.42
N ILE A 24 -4.76 -0.11 9.38
CA ILE A 24 -4.43 0.72 8.23
C ILE A 24 -5.04 0.09 6.98
N ILE A 25 -5.65 0.92 6.14
CA ILE A 25 -6.05 0.52 4.79
C ILE A 25 -5.02 1.13 3.82
N GLU A 26 -4.31 0.28 3.10
CA GLU A 26 -3.40 0.67 2.04
C GLU A 26 -4.07 0.49 0.67
N ASP A 27 -4.12 1.57 -0.12
CA ASP A 27 -4.63 1.55 -1.50
C ASP A 27 -3.44 1.53 -2.49
N GLY A 28 -3.20 0.36 -3.08
CA GLY A 28 -2.01 0.01 -3.86
C GLY A 28 -2.03 0.39 -5.34
N PHE A 29 -3.03 1.13 -5.83
CA PHE A 29 -3.20 1.35 -7.29
C PHE A 29 -2.05 2.09 -7.99
N ASN A 30 -1.14 2.74 -7.25
CA ASN A 30 -0.09 3.59 -7.81
C ASN A 30 1.22 2.86 -8.12
N GLU A 31 1.45 1.67 -7.55
CA GLU A 31 2.74 0.98 -7.64
C GLU A 31 3.10 0.64 -9.09
N GLU A 32 2.10 0.20 -9.84
CA GLU A 32 2.21 -0.18 -11.25
C GLU A 32 2.27 1.03 -12.21
N LEU A 33 1.94 2.24 -11.74
CA LEU A 33 1.89 3.47 -12.54
C LEU A 33 3.15 4.34 -12.41
N ARG A 34 4.22 3.79 -11.81
CA ARG A 34 5.45 4.54 -11.54
C ARG A 34 6.39 4.54 -12.74
N TYR A 35 6.54 5.70 -13.39
CA TYR A 35 7.39 5.85 -14.58
C TYR A 35 8.90 5.90 -14.32
N SER A 36 9.33 6.32 -13.12
CA SER A 36 10.75 6.47 -12.79
C SER A 36 11.07 6.15 -11.33
N GLY A 37 12.31 5.72 -11.10
CA GLY A 37 12.79 5.21 -9.81
C GLY A 37 12.47 3.74 -9.58
N SER A 38 13.00 3.18 -8.50
CA SER A 38 12.70 1.80 -8.10
C SER A 38 11.27 1.66 -7.62
N HIS A 39 10.72 0.46 -7.76
CA HIS A 39 9.51 0.08 -7.04
C HIS A 39 9.75 0.25 -5.55
N LEU A 40 8.78 0.89 -4.91
CA LEU A 40 8.76 1.02 -3.47
C LEU A 40 7.94 -0.12 -2.90
N ALA A 41 8.46 -0.76 -1.87
CA ALA A 41 7.71 -1.80 -1.16
C ALA A 41 6.39 -1.21 -0.61
N PRO A 42 5.26 -1.94 -0.72
CA PRO A 42 4.01 -1.56 -0.06
C PRO A 42 4.21 -1.44 1.46
N LEU A 43 3.38 -0.65 2.12
CA LEU A 43 3.31 -0.51 3.58
C LEU A 43 3.08 -1.87 4.26
N LEU A 44 2.31 -2.76 3.63
CA LEU A 44 2.13 -4.14 4.07
C LEU A 44 3.46 -4.87 4.36
N THR A 45 4.52 -4.60 3.58
CA THR A 45 5.85 -5.20 3.77
C THR A 45 6.48 -4.81 5.12
N PHE A 46 6.08 -3.66 5.67
CA PHE A 46 6.59 -3.13 6.94
C PHE A 46 5.76 -3.60 8.14
N ALA A 47 4.64 -4.31 7.93
CA ALA A 47 3.80 -4.84 9.01
C ALA A 47 4.42 -6.03 9.77
N GLY A 48 5.44 -6.68 9.19
CA GLY A 48 6.09 -7.84 9.80
C GLY A 48 5.10 -8.99 10.03
N ALA A 49 5.09 -9.56 11.24
CA ALA A 49 4.12 -10.60 11.64
C ALA A 49 2.78 -10.03 12.15
N GLY A 50 2.59 -8.71 12.12
CA GLY A 50 1.36 -8.05 12.55
C GLY A 50 0.26 -8.11 11.48
N ASN A 51 -1.00 -8.11 11.91
CA ASN A 51 -2.18 -8.18 11.03
C ASN A 51 -2.95 -6.86 10.95
N ASN A 52 -2.25 -5.73 10.94
CA ASN A 52 -2.85 -4.39 11.04
C ASN A 52 -2.94 -3.64 9.71
N VAL A 53 -2.56 -4.24 8.58
CA VAL A 53 -2.63 -3.61 7.26
C VAL A 53 -3.55 -4.41 6.35
N ILE A 54 -4.56 -3.74 5.82
CA ILE A 54 -5.45 -4.25 4.77
C ILE A 54 -5.01 -3.60 3.47
N TYR A 55 -4.44 -4.38 2.55
CA TYR A 55 -4.00 -3.91 1.24
C TYR A 55 -5.11 -4.13 0.21
N ILE A 56 -5.43 -3.09 -0.55
CA ILE A 56 -6.45 -3.09 -1.61
C ILE A 56 -5.76 -2.74 -2.93
N SER A 57 -6.05 -3.49 -3.98
CA SER A 57 -5.55 -3.17 -5.33
C SER A 57 -6.56 -3.53 -6.42
N SER A 58 -6.34 -3.02 -7.64
CA SER A 58 -7.25 -3.17 -8.77
C SER A 58 -6.55 -3.07 -10.12
N PHE A 59 -7.03 -3.87 -11.08
CA PHE A 59 -6.64 -3.79 -12.48
C PHE A 59 -7.26 -2.60 -13.25
N SER A 60 -8.08 -1.77 -12.59
CA SER A 60 -8.86 -0.72 -13.25
C SER A 60 -8.02 0.35 -13.96
N LYS A 61 -6.74 0.49 -13.63
CA LYS A 61 -5.85 1.54 -14.17
C LYS A 61 -4.71 1.04 -15.05
N VAL A 62 -4.54 -0.27 -15.13
CA VAL A 62 -3.37 -0.93 -15.75
C VAL A 62 -3.76 -1.91 -16.84
N LEU A 63 -4.95 -2.53 -16.75
CA LEU A 63 -5.42 -3.50 -17.73
C LEU A 63 -6.64 -2.98 -18.51
N PHE A 64 -7.82 -3.01 -17.88
CA PHE A 64 -9.06 -2.57 -18.52
C PHE A 64 -10.03 -1.97 -17.48
N PRO A 65 -10.34 -0.66 -17.55
CA PRO A 65 -11.25 -0.02 -16.59
C PRO A 65 -12.66 -0.64 -16.56
N GLY A 66 -13.11 -1.25 -17.65
CA GLY A 66 -14.43 -1.89 -17.73
C GLY A 66 -14.52 -3.25 -17.05
N LEU A 67 -13.38 -3.89 -16.71
CA LEU A 67 -13.36 -5.22 -16.10
C LEU A 67 -13.79 -5.20 -14.63
N ARG A 68 -13.50 -4.10 -13.92
CA ARG A 68 -13.85 -3.88 -12.51
C ARG A 68 -13.39 -5.00 -11.56
N VAL A 69 -12.19 -5.52 -11.81
CA VAL A 69 -11.55 -6.52 -10.95
C VAL A 69 -10.57 -5.85 -10.00
N GLY A 70 -10.67 -6.20 -8.73
CA GLY A 70 -9.74 -5.84 -7.67
C GLY A 70 -9.72 -6.93 -6.59
N TRP A 71 -8.79 -6.81 -5.66
CA TRP A 71 -8.57 -7.79 -4.60
C TRP A 71 -8.17 -7.10 -3.29
N ILE A 72 -8.27 -7.88 -2.21
CA ILE A 72 -7.92 -7.46 -0.85
C ILE A 72 -6.98 -8.52 -0.27
N ILE A 73 -5.95 -8.07 0.44
CA ILE A 73 -5.03 -8.89 1.24
C ILE A 73 -5.09 -8.36 2.67
N ALA A 74 -5.37 -9.24 3.64
CA ALA A 74 -5.58 -8.89 5.04
C ALA A 74 -5.22 -10.06 5.97
#